data_AF-A0AAU7YZM3-F1
#
_entry.id   AF-A0AAU7YZM3-F1
#
_cell.length_a   1.000
_cell.length_b   1.000
_cell.length_c   1.000
_cell.angle_alpha   90.00
_cell.angle_beta   90.00
_cell.angle_gamma   90.00
#
_symmetry.space_group_name_H-M   'P 1'
#
loop_
_entity.id
_entity.type
_entity.pdbx_description
1 polymer ?
#
loop_
_entity_poly.entity_id
_entity_poly.type
_entity_poly.pdbx_seq_one_letter_code
_entity_poly.pdbx_strand_id
1 'polypeptide(L)'
;MSEIGRKLLIIRNQRKLSLRQVEKLTTVIANRHGDKARKISASWLGRIERESHSIAHKRLESLQEVYGVTHDELTDEAISENDATRSLHFHFPNVPAAVLKGLTDLKNPLLPPESWLAYFPVTTLLPPLSQIDGAGHRTVRRYSREAEPLYGVLGAGDNTLVPFVQPRAIVEINAAVRTIEAGKVFHSIFERPIYFLRSHDGYHCGWCELDEKGWLTLVPSALAMASHRRWRYRQEVEVVGVVNRVLTRLGFPKGLGVQSRVGRLQ
;
A
#
# COMPACT_ATOMS: atom_id res chain seq x y z
N MET A 1 22.82 16.60 20.08
CA MET A 1 23.11 16.09 18.70
C MET A 1 23.52 14.61 18.62
N SER A 2 23.82 13.91 19.73
CA SER A 2 24.27 12.49 19.72
C SER A 2 23.15 11.44 19.53
N GLU A 3 21.89 11.84 19.67
CA GLU A 3 20.77 10.90 19.87
C GLU A 3 20.04 10.48 18.59
N ILE A 4 20.22 11.21 17.49
CA ILE A 4 19.38 11.06 16.29
C ILE A 4 19.57 9.68 15.63
N GLY A 5 20.79 9.14 15.61
CA GLY A 5 21.08 7.80 15.08
C GLY A 5 20.35 6.69 15.85
N ARG A 6 20.31 6.78 17.18
CA ARG A 6 19.56 5.85 18.04
C ARG A 6 18.06 5.97 17.84
N LYS A 7 17.53 7.20 17.70
CA LYS A 7 16.11 7.43 17.41
C LYS A 7 15.70 6.81 16.07
N LEU A 8 16.52 6.99 15.02
CA LEU A 8 16.26 6.35 13.71
C LEU A 8 16.23 4.82 13.81
N LEU A 9 17.13 4.23 14.60
CA LEU A 9 17.12 2.79 14.87
C LEU A 9 15.82 2.33 15.57
N ILE A 10 15.39 3.05 16.61
CA ILE A 10 14.17 2.75 17.36
C ILE A 10 12.96 2.80 16.42
N ILE A 11 12.80 3.91 15.69
CA ILE A 11 11.69 4.11 14.75
C ILE A 11 11.72 3.05 13.66
N ARG A 12 12.88 2.74 13.07
CA ARG A 12 13.00 1.71 12.03
C ARG A 12 12.55 0.34 12.55
N ASN A 13 12.95 -0.03 13.77
CA ASN A 13 12.58 -1.30 14.39
C ASN A 13 11.09 -1.34 14.75
N GLN A 14 10.53 -0.26 15.28
CA GLN A 14 9.09 -0.11 15.53
C GLN A 14 8.29 -0.27 14.23
N ARG A 15 8.80 0.27 13.12
CA ARG A 15 8.22 0.15 11.77
C ARG A 15 8.51 -1.20 11.08
N LYS A 16 9.24 -2.11 11.75
CA LYS A 16 9.67 -3.43 11.24
C LYS A 16 10.37 -3.36 9.88
N LEU A 17 11.17 -2.30 9.65
CA LEU A 17 11.88 -2.09 8.39
C LEU A 17 13.31 -2.60 8.45
N SER A 18 13.72 -3.38 7.45
CA SER A 18 15.12 -3.73 7.23
C SER A 18 15.91 -2.58 6.59
N LEU A 19 17.22 -2.55 6.79
CA LEU A 19 18.10 -1.56 6.16
C LEU A 19 18.00 -1.57 4.63
N ARG A 20 17.88 -2.75 4.01
CA ARG A 20 17.70 -2.91 2.55
C ARG A 20 16.37 -2.33 2.07
N GLN A 21 15.31 -2.47 2.86
CA GLN A 21 14.02 -1.88 2.56
C GLN A 21 14.10 -0.34 2.56
N VAL A 22 14.73 0.25 3.57
CA VAL A 22 14.94 1.71 3.64
C VAL A 22 15.78 2.22 2.46
N GLU A 23 16.84 1.52 2.06
CA GLU A 23 17.63 1.87 0.88
C GLU A 23 16.79 1.87 -0.40
N LYS A 24 15.94 0.86 -0.58
CA LYS A 24 15.04 0.76 -1.74
C LYS A 24 14.04 1.92 -1.78
N LEU A 25 13.48 2.30 -0.62
CA LEU A 25 12.53 3.41 -0.51
C LEU A 25 13.18 4.77 -0.79
N THR A 26 14.32 5.04 -0.17
CA THR A 26 15.05 6.30 -0.38
C THR A 26 15.59 6.43 -1.80
N THR A 27 15.94 5.33 -2.46
CA THR A 27 16.28 5.32 -3.90
C THR A 27 15.10 5.77 -4.76
N VAL A 28 13.89 5.31 -4.43
CA VAL A 28 12.69 5.74 -5.14
C VAL A 28 12.39 7.21 -4.90
N ILE A 29 12.48 7.67 -3.64
CA ILE A 29 12.28 9.09 -3.29
C ILE A 29 13.30 9.96 -4.05
N ALA A 30 14.56 9.56 -4.08
CA ALA A 30 15.61 10.25 -4.83
C ALA A 30 15.26 10.38 -6.32
N ASN A 31 14.77 9.30 -6.94
CA ASN A 31 14.36 9.31 -8.35
C ASN A 31 13.13 10.21 -8.58
N ARG A 32 12.15 10.20 -7.67
CA ARG A 32 10.95 11.06 -7.73
C ARG A 32 11.32 12.55 -7.69
N HIS A 33 12.27 12.91 -6.84
CA HIS A 33 12.74 14.28 -6.68
C HIS A 33 13.85 14.68 -7.66
N GLY A 34 14.34 13.76 -8.49
CA GLY A 34 15.49 13.99 -9.38
C GLY A 34 16.82 14.26 -8.64
N ASP A 35 16.91 13.91 -7.35
CA ASP A 35 18.05 14.26 -6.50
C ASP A 35 18.71 13.01 -5.87
N LYS A 36 19.90 12.66 -6.37
CA LYS A 36 20.67 11.51 -5.87
C LYS A 36 21.16 11.68 -4.43
N ALA A 37 21.25 12.90 -3.90
CA ALA A 37 21.70 13.15 -2.54
C ALA A 37 20.72 12.59 -1.48
N ARG A 38 19.46 12.39 -1.87
CA ARG A 38 18.39 11.77 -1.08
C ARG A 38 18.53 10.26 -0.92
N LYS A 39 19.33 9.60 -1.77
CA LYS A 39 19.54 8.15 -1.68
C LYS A 39 20.40 7.80 -0.45
N ILE A 40 19.97 6.76 0.27
CA ILE A 40 20.66 6.25 1.45
C ILE A 40 20.96 4.76 1.26
N SER A 41 22.23 4.36 1.38
CA SER A 41 22.60 2.94 1.32
C SER A 41 22.37 2.24 2.66
N ALA A 42 22.07 0.94 2.63
CA ALA A 42 21.88 0.13 3.83
C ALA A 42 23.12 0.16 4.75
N SER A 43 24.32 0.13 4.16
CA SER A 43 25.58 0.20 4.90
C SER A 43 25.77 1.55 5.60
N TRP A 44 25.45 2.66 4.93
CA TRP A 44 25.54 3.98 5.54
C TRP A 44 24.53 4.15 6.68
N LEU A 45 23.28 3.71 6.48
CA LEU A 45 22.24 3.77 7.51
C LEU A 45 22.63 2.94 8.73
N GLY A 46 23.12 1.72 8.52
CA GLY A 46 23.59 0.86 9.61
C GLY A 46 24.78 1.44 10.38
N ARG A 47 25.63 2.25 9.74
CA ARG A 47 26.71 2.97 10.41
C ARG A 47 26.16 4.14 11.24
N ILE A 48 25.27 4.96 10.68
CA ILE A 48 24.63 6.09 11.36
C ILE A 48 23.79 5.65 12.57
N GLU A 49 23.11 4.51 12.49
CA GLU A 49 22.33 3.96 13.61
C GLU A 49 23.20 3.55 14.80
N ARG A 50 24.47 3.23 14.58
CA ARG A 50 25.42 2.82 15.63
C ARG A 50 26.34 3.96 16.08
N GLU A 51 26.71 4.85 15.17
CA GLU A 51 27.71 5.89 15.36
C GLU A 51 27.08 7.27 15.22
N SER A 52 27.20 8.12 16.25
CA SER A 52 26.68 9.49 16.25
C SER A 52 27.43 10.38 15.26
N HIS A 53 26.95 10.46 14.02
CA HIS A 53 27.46 11.38 12.99
C HIS A 53 26.40 12.41 12.57
N SER A 54 26.85 13.53 11.99
CA SER A 54 25.97 14.51 11.36
C SER A 54 25.33 13.91 10.10
N ILE A 55 24.02 14.09 9.98
CA ILE A 55 23.23 13.64 8.83
C ILE A 55 22.97 14.83 7.93
N ALA A 56 23.28 14.70 6.64
CA ALA A 56 22.96 15.74 5.66
C ALA A 56 21.44 15.96 5.58
N HIS A 57 21.00 17.22 5.52
CA HIS A 57 19.59 17.62 5.56
C HIS A 57 18.71 16.82 4.56
N LYS A 58 19.15 16.70 3.30
CA LYS A 58 18.42 15.94 2.26
C LYS A 58 18.23 14.45 2.56
N ARG A 59 19.18 13.84 3.28
CA ARG A 59 19.07 12.44 3.73
C ARG A 59 18.11 12.35 4.91
N LEU A 60 18.14 13.33 5.81
CA LEU A 60 17.18 13.42 6.90
C LEU A 60 15.75 13.57 6.37
N GLU A 61 15.52 14.44 5.39
CA GLU A 61 14.22 14.58 4.71
C GLU A 61 13.73 13.25 4.11
N SER A 62 14.65 12.47 3.53
CA SER A 62 14.30 11.16 2.96
C SER A 62 13.95 10.13 4.05
N LEU A 63 14.62 10.18 5.21
CA LEU A 63 14.30 9.33 6.36
C LEU A 63 12.97 9.74 7.03
N GLN A 64 12.73 11.05 7.16
CA GLN A 64 11.45 11.61 7.61
C GLN A 64 10.31 11.12 6.73
N GLU A 65 10.47 11.19 5.41
CA GLU A 65 9.48 10.69 4.47
C GLU A 65 9.30 9.16 4.58
N VAL A 66 10.38 8.39 4.71
CA VAL A 66 10.32 6.92 4.88
C VAL A 66 9.60 6.51 6.16
N TYR A 67 9.90 7.16 7.28
CA TYR A 67 9.39 6.80 8.58
C TYR A 67 8.06 7.47 8.93
N GLY A 68 7.69 8.54 8.22
CA GLY A 68 6.45 9.27 8.43
C GLY A 68 6.49 10.12 9.68
N VAL A 69 7.64 10.72 9.94
CA VAL A 69 7.89 11.53 11.13
C VAL A 69 8.30 12.93 10.71
N THR A 70 7.91 13.92 11.49
CA THR A 70 8.29 15.32 11.27
C THR A 70 9.73 15.58 11.73
N HIS A 71 10.29 16.74 11.37
CA HIS A 71 11.61 17.13 11.88
C HIS A 71 11.60 17.26 13.40
N ASP A 72 10.54 17.81 13.97
CA ASP A 72 10.42 18.07 15.39
C ASP A 72 10.36 16.76 16.17
N GLU A 73 9.60 15.75 15.70
CA GLU A 73 9.55 14.40 16.28
C GLU A 73 10.91 13.67 16.31
N LEU A 74 11.80 13.94 15.34
CA LEU A 74 13.15 13.37 15.34
C LEU A 74 14.12 14.11 16.28
N THR A 75 13.77 15.34 16.67
CA THR A 75 14.67 16.24 17.41
C THR A 75 14.28 16.32 18.89
N ASP A 76 12.99 16.27 19.21
CA ASP A 76 12.47 16.29 20.58
C ASP A 76 12.86 15.04 21.38
N GLU A 77 13.28 15.25 22.63
CA GLU A 77 13.65 14.19 23.58
C GLU A 77 12.45 13.35 24.06
N ALA A 78 11.23 13.77 23.76
CA ALA A 78 10.01 13.10 24.18
C ALA A 78 9.40 12.26 23.05
N ILE A 79 9.86 11.02 22.89
CA ILE A 79 8.96 9.99 22.35
C ILE A 79 7.99 9.66 23.49
N SER A 80 6.87 10.38 23.56
CA SER A 80 5.73 9.94 24.36
C SER A 80 5.30 8.58 23.79
N GLU A 81 5.34 7.54 24.62
CA GLU A 81 4.85 6.19 24.31
C GLU A 81 3.35 6.13 24.01
N ASN A 82 2.70 7.27 23.83
CA ASN A 82 1.26 7.37 23.81
C ASN A 82 0.80 7.98 22.50
N ASP A 83 0.67 7.14 21.48
CA ASP A 83 -0.42 7.32 20.53
C ASP A 83 -1.05 5.98 20.14
N ALA A 84 -1.45 5.24 21.17
CA ALA A 84 -2.53 4.29 21.09
C ALA A 84 -3.87 5.04 21.23
N THR A 85 -4.19 5.99 20.35
CA THR A 85 -5.53 6.56 20.36
C THR A 85 -6.21 6.54 19.00
N ARG A 86 -7.15 5.57 18.91
CA ARG A 86 -8.42 5.64 18.18
C ARG A 86 -8.33 5.65 16.66
N SER A 87 -8.19 4.46 16.09
CA SER A 87 -8.73 4.19 14.74
C SER A 87 -9.30 2.77 14.68
N LEU A 88 -10.64 2.71 14.65
CA LEU A 88 -11.53 1.60 14.28
C LEU A 88 -10.85 0.25 14.00
N HIS A 89 -11.02 -0.76 14.88
CA HIS A 89 -10.94 -2.24 14.73
C HIS A 89 -10.19 -2.92 13.55
N PHE A 90 -9.26 -2.26 12.87
CA PHE A 90 -8.51 -2.77 11.72
C PHE A 90 -7.04 -2.83 12.10
N HIS A 91 -6.47 -4.05 12.10
CA HIS A 91 -5.03 -4.21 12.12
C HIS A 91 -4.49 -3.83 10.74
N PHE A 92 -3.92 -2.63 10.64
CA PHE A 92 -3.18 -2.21 9.45
C PHE A 92 -1.76 -2.78 9.52
N PRO A 93 -1.21 -3.30 8.41
CA PRO A 93 0.18 -3.70 8.39
C PRO A 93 1.08 -2.50 8.60
N ASN A 94 2.29 -2.76 9.10
CA ASN A 94 3.30 -1.74 9.31
C ASN A 94 3.92 -1.36 7.96
N VAL A 95 3.18 -0.54 7.21
CA VAL A 95 3.59 -0.04 5.90
C VAL A 95 4.46 1.20 6.12
N PRO A 96 5.62 1.30 5.45
CA PRO A 96 6.44 2.51 5.53
C PRO A 96 5.61 3.73 5.14
N ALA A 97 5.72 4.81 5.90
CA ALA A 97 4.96 6.00 5.61
C ALA A 97 5.30 6.59 4.24
N ALA A 98 6.52 6.43 3.72
CA ALA A 98 6.83 6.84 2.33
C ALA A 98 6.00 6.09 1.30
N VAL A 99 5.75 4.80 1.55
CA VAL A 99 4.91 3.97 0.66
C VAL A 99 3.49 4.49 0.73
N LEU A 100 2.97 4.73 1.93
CA LEU A 100 1.62 5.29 2.13
C LEU A 100 1.48 6.70 1.54
N LYS A 101 2.42 7.60 1.82
CA LYS A 101 2.44 8.97 1.29
C LYS A 101 2.54 8.98 -0.23
N GLY A 102 3.36 8.13 -0.83
CA GLY A 102 3.36 8.06 -2.28
C GLY A 102 2.21 7.26 -2.89
N LEU A 103 1.33 6.67 -2.07
CA LEU A 103 0.00 6.18 -2.47
C LEU A 103 -1.07 7.27 -2.32
N THR A 104 -0.84 8.39 -1.63
CA THR A 104 -1.87 9.44 -1.45
C THR A 104 -2.20 10.18 -2.75
N ASP A 105 -1.27 10.20 -3.72
CA ASP A 105 -1.47 10.76 -5.06
C ASP A 105 -2.16 9.79 -6.05
N LEU A 106 -3.04 8.90 -5.55
CA LEU A 106 -3.87 8.04 -6.41
C LEU A 106 -4.95 8.82 -7.19
N LYS A 107 -5.10 10.12 -6.91
CA LYS A 107 -5.93 11.06 -7.68
C LYS A 107 -5.31 11.37 -9.05
N ASN A 108 -3.99 11.30 -9.18
CA ASN A 108 -3.27 11.41 -10.45
C ASN A 108 -2.62 10.04 -10.75
N PRO A 109 -3.26 9.16 -11.54
CA PRO A 109 -3.10 7.71 -11.45
C PRO A 109 -1.78 7.21 -12.06
N LEU A 110 -0.66 7.55 -11.43
CA LEU A 110 0.61 6.89 -11.63
C LEU A 110 0.75 5.81 -10.56
N LEU A 111 0.88 4.56 -11.00
CA LEU A 111 1.18 3.48 -10.08
C LEU A 111 2.47 3.75 -9.34
N PRO A 112 2.52 3.50 -8.02
CA PRO A 112 3.75 3.61 -7.29
C PRO A 112 4.81 2.66 -7.88
N PRO A 113 6.09 2.93 -7.61
CA PRO A 113 7.16 2.05 -8.05
C PRO A 113 6.94 0.62 -7.59
N GLU A 114 7.18 -0.34 -8.47
CA GLU A 114 6.93 -1.77 -8.22
C GLU A 114 7.66 -2.28 -6.95
N SER A 115 8.79 -1.64 -6.64
CA SER A 115 9.57 -1.87 -5.43
C SER A 115 8.78 -1.66 -4.15
N TRP A 116 7.80 -0.76 -4.15
CA TRP A 116 6.93 -0.44 -3.01
C TRP A 116 5.77 -1.41 -2.87
N LEU A 117 5.26 -1.92 -3.98
CA LEU A 117 4.25 -2.97 -3.93
C LEU A 117 4.79 -4.26 -3.30
N ALA A 118 6.12 -4.38 -3.13
CA ALA A 118 6.77 -5.54 -2.51
C ALA A 118 6.55 -5.60 -0.99
N TYR A 119 6.10 -4.51 -0.37
CA TYR A 119 5.74 -4.47 1.04
C TYR A 119 4.40 -5.16 1.33
N PHE A 120 3.64 -5.53 0.29
CA PHE A 120 2.34 -6.18 0.40
C PHE A 120 2.43 -7.62 -0.15
N PRO A 121 3.02 -8.56 0.61
CA PRO A 121 3.09 -9.96 0.20
C PRO A 121 1.70 -10.60 0.16
N VAL A 122 0.81 -10.17 1.05
CA VAL A 122 -0.58 -10.60 1.17
C VAL A 122 -1.52 -9.43 0.87
N THR A 123 -2.74 -9.76 0.45
CA THR A 123 -3.78 -8.76 0.18
C THR A 123 -4.06 -7.96 1.45
N THR A 124 -4.06 -6.64 1.30
CA THR A 124 -3.94 -5.71 2.42
C THR A 124 -4.89 -4.54 2.23
N LEU A 125 -5.66 -4.21 3.27
CA LEU A 125 -6.34 -2.92 3.37
C LEU A 125 -5.35 -1.84 3.82
N LEU A 126 -5.35 -0.70 3.14
CA LEU A 126 -4.53 0.46 3.49
C LEU A 126 -5.25 1.33 4.54
N PRO A 127 -4.51 2.02 5.41
CA PRO A 127 -5.09 3.07 6.25
C PRO A 127 -5.70 4.19 5.37
N PRO A 128 -6.69 4.94 5.89
CA PRO A 128 -7.29 6.06 5.16
C PRO A 128 -6.22 7.06 4.69
N LEU A 129 -6.12 7.25 3.38
CA LEU A 129 -5.01 8.03 2.80
C LEU A 129 -5.14 9.53 3.09
N SER A 130 -6.35 10.05 3.33
CA SER A 130 -6.54 11.45 3.78
C SER A 130 -5.85 11.79 5.10
N GLN A 131 -5.56 10.79 5.94
CA GLN A 131 -4.97 11.00 7.26
C GLN A 131 -3.44 10.99 7.25
N ILE A 132 -2.82 10.74 6.09
CA ILE A 132 -1.38 10.46 5.96
C ILE A 132 -0.57 11.72 5.61
N ASP A 133 -1.23 12.81 5.22
CA ASP A 133 -0.59 14.11 5.03
C ASP A 133 -0.23 14.73 6.41
N GLY A 134 0.93 14.31 6.94
CA GLY A 134 1.53 14.78 8.20
C GLY A 134 2.01 16.24 8.20
N ALA A 135 1.27 17.15 7.58
CA ALA A 135 1.35 18.57 7.89
C ALA A 135 0.03 18.94 8.57
N GLY A 136 0.09 19.55 9.76
CA GLY A 136 -1.04 19.92 10.62
C GLY A 136 -2.11 20.84 10.03
N HIS A 137 -2.23 20.93 8.71
CA HIS A 137 -3.43 21.35 8.04
C HIS A 137 -4.35 20.13 7.90
N ARG A 138 -5.18 19.91 8.94
CA ARG A 138 -6.56 19.50 8.71
C ARG A 138 -7.13 20.51 7.73
N THR A 139 -6.93 20.29 6.43
CA THR A 139 -7.86 20.81 5.45
C THR A 139 -9.13 20.07 5.79
N VAL A 140 -9.93 20.70 6.64
CA VAL A 140 -11.34 20.40 6.78
C VAL A 140 -11.84 20.59 5.36
N ARG A 141 -11.78 19.52 4.56
CA ARG A 141 -12.41 19.44 3.25
C ARG A 141 -13.90 19.41 3.58
N ARG A 142 -14.42 20.60 3.86
CA ARG A 142 -15.82 20.88 4.08
C ARG A 142 -16.54 20.32 2.86
N TYR A 143 -17.49 19.42 3.14
CA TYR A 143 -18.47 18.89 2.21
C TYR A 143 -17.92 18.07 1.03
N SER A 144 -17.60 16.80 1.26
CA SER A 144 -18.16 15.79 0.37
C SER A 144 -19.05 14.87 1.22
N ARG A 145 -20.30 14.71 0.80
CA ARG A 145 -21.31 13.85 1.46
C ARG A 145 -21.03 12.37 1.20
N GLU A 146 -20.07 12.07 0.34
CA GLU A 146 -19.61 10.73 -0.02
C GLU A 146 -18.53 10.28 0.97
N ALA A 147 -18.69 9.07 1.50
CA ALA A 147 -17.68 8.43 2.33
C ALA A 147 -16.37 8.35 1.54
N GLU A 148 -15.25 8.68 2.18
CA GLU A 148 -13.94 8.59 1.55
C GLU A 148 -13.70 7.15 1.06
N PRO A 149 -13.24 6.95 -0.19
CA PRO A 149 -12.93 5.62 -0.67
C PRO A 149 -11.80 5.02 0.16
N LEU A 150 -11.93 3.74 0.49
CA LEU A 150 -10.84 2.96 1.06
C LEU A 150 -9.95 2.45 -0.07
N TYR A 151 -8.70 2.11 0.26
CA TYR A 151 -7.78 1.53 -0.71
C TYR A 151 -7.24 0.20 -0.23
N GLY A 152 -7.02 -0.72 -1.16
CA GLY A 152 -6.38 -2.00 -0.90
C GLY A 152 -5.26 -2.27 -1.90
N VAL A 153 -4.31 -3.12 -1.51
CA VAL A 153 -3.27 -3.65 -2.41
C VAL A 153 -3.42 -5.16 -2.44
N LEU A 154 -3.59 -5.74 -3.63
CA LEU A 154 -3.58 -7.20 -3.79
C LEU A 154 -2.19 -7.75 -3.50
N GLY A 155 -2.13 -8.87 -2.81
CA GLY A 155 -0.89 -9.56 -2.50
C GLY A 155 -0.14 -10.00 -3.75
N ALA A 156 1.18 -10.24 -3.60
CA ALA A 156 2.00 -10.73 -4.70
C ALA A 156 1.60 -12.14 -5.20
N GLY A 157 1.00 -12.95 -4.33
CA GLY A 157 0.47 -14.27 -4.66
C GLY A 157 -1.04 -14.32 -4.90
N ASP A 158 -1.73 -13.17 -4.89
CA ASP A 158 -3.19 -13.14 -5.08
C ASP A 158 -3.52 -13.23 -6.57
N ASN A 159 -3.69 -14.46 -7.04
CA ASN A 159 -4.03 -14.78 -8.43
C ASN A 159 -5.54 -14.97 -8.63
N THR A 160 -6.36 -14.68 -7.62
CA THR A 160 -7.79 -15.05 -7.59
C THR A 160 -8.56 -14.51 -8.80
N LEU A 161 -8.21 -13.31 -9.28
CA LEU A 161 -8.92 -12.61 -10.34
C LEU A 161 -8.12 -12.47 -11.65
N VAL A 162 -6.99 -13.17 -11.80
CA VAL A 162 -6.20 -13.11 -13.04
C VAL A 162 -7.04 -13.64 -14.23
N PRO A 163 -7.04 -12.96 -15.40
CA PRO A 163 -6.26 -11.78 -15.79
C PRO A 163 -6.93 -10.42 -15.53
N PHE A 164 -8.15 -10.38 -15.00
CA PHE A 164 -8.94 -9.16 -14.81
C PHE A 164 -8.34 -8.21 -13.78
N VAL A 165 -7.80 -8.76 -12.69
CA VAL A 165 -7.04 -8.02 -11.69
C VAL A 165 -5.74 -8.75 -11.46
N GLN A 166 -4.63 -8.06 -11.67
CA GLN A 166 -3.30 -8.65 -11.50
C GLN A 166 -2.89 -8.62 -10.02
N PRO A 167 -2.02 -9.56 -9.59
CA PRO A 167 -1.32 -9.42 -8.33
C PRO A 167 -0.67 -8.04 -8.21
N ARG A 168 -0.61 -7.50 -7.00
CA ARG A 168 -0.03 -6.17 -6.72
C ARG A 168 -0.83 -4.98 -7.27
N ALA A 169 -1.99 -5.22 -7.87
CA ALA A 169 -2.87 -4.12 -8.24
C ALA A 169 -3.37 -3.37 -7.00
N ILE A 170 -3.62 -2.07 -7.17
CA ILE A 170 -4.24 -1.22 -6.17
C ILE A 170 -5.72 -1.14 -6.49
N VAL A 171 -6.57 -1.36 -5.49
CA VAL A 171 -8.01 -1.25 -5.63
C VAL A 171 -8.53 -0.08 -4.82
N GLU A 172 -9.40 0.71 -5.44
CA GLU A 172 -10.23 1.68 -4.74
C GLU A 172 -11.55 0.98 -4.36
N ILE A 173 -11.97 1.17 -3.12
CA ILE A 173 -13.04 0.43 -2.47
C ILE A 173 -14.11 1.43 -2.02
N ASN A 174 -15.31 1.28 -2.58
CA ASN A 174 -16.49 1.96 -2.10
C ASN A 174 -17.00 1.28 -0.82
N ALA A 175 -16.70 1.89 0.32
CA ALA A 175 -17.08 1.38 1.64
C ALA A 175 -18.54 1.64 2.03
N ALA A 176 -19.32 2.34 1.19
CA ALA A 176 -20.75 2.56 1.41
C ALA A 176 -21.58 1.29 1.11
N VAL A 177 -21.06 0.38 0.29
CA VAL A 177 -21.74 -0.88 -0.07
C VAL A 177 -21.07 -2.05 0.65
N ARG A 178 -21.68 -2.51 1.74
CA ARG A 178 -21.16 -3.59 2.61
C ARG A 178 -22.01 -4.86 2.59
N THR A 179 -22.72 -5.08 1.50
CA THR A 179 -23.59 -6.23 1.33
C THR A 179 -23.31 -6.91 0.00
N ILE A 180 -23.44 -8.23 -0.03
CA ILE A 180 -23.37 -9.04 -1.24
C ILE A 180 -24.70 -8.97 -1.98
N GLU A 181 -24.66 -8.81 -3.31
CA GLU A 181 -25.85 -8.90 -4.17
C GLU A 181 -26.28 -10.36 -4.30
N ALA A 182 -27.14 -10.82 -3.39
CA ALA A 182 -27.67 -12.19 -3.40
C ALA A 182 -28.76 -12.36 -4.48
N GLY A 183 -28.83 -13.55 -5.09
CA GLY A 183 -29.91 -13.93 -6.00
C GLY A 183 -29.90 -13.26 -7.37
N LYS A 184 -28.95 -12.36 -7.65
CA LYS A 184 -28.80 -11.74 -8.96
C LYS A 184 -28.03 -12.66 -9.91
N VAL A 185 -28.63 -12.94 -11.07
CA VAL A 185 -27.97 -13.65 -12.15
C VAL A 185 -27.18 -12.64 -12.99
N PHE A 186 -25.86 -12.82 -13.05
CA PHE A 186 -24.99 -12.04 -13.92
C PHE A 186 -24.81 -12.80 -15.24
N HIS A 187 -25.00 -12.10 -16.36
CA HIS A 187 -24.91 -12.71 -17.70
C HIS A 187 -23.47 -12.70 -18.23
N SER A 188 -22.61 -11.93 -17.56
CA SER A 188 -21.19 -11.83 -17.88
C SER A 188 -20.35 -11.58 -16.63
N ILE A 189 -19.10 -12.04 -16.66
CA ILE A 189 -18.11 -11.78 -15.63
C ILE A 189 -17.80 -10.28 -15.47
N PHE A 190 -18.03 -9.48 -16.51
CA PHE A 190 -17.83 -8.02 -16.47
C PHE A 190 -18.92 -7.28 -15.70
N GLU A 191 -20.07 -7.92 -15.50
CA GLU A 191 -21.17 -7.38 -14.70
C GLU A 191 -21.02 -7.73 -13.21
N ARG A 192 -20.14 -8.68 -12.89
CA ARG A 192 -19.97 -9.18 -11.52
C ARG A 192 -19.19 -8.17 -10.68
N PRO A 193 -19.77 -7.67 -9.58
CA PRO A 193 -19.04 -6.80 -8.66
C PRO A 193 -17.88 -7.56 -8.01
N ILE A 194 -16.74 -6.89 -7.94
CA ILE A 194 -15.59 -7.36 -7.17
C ILE A 194 -15.72 -6.83 -5.75
N TYR A 195 -15.67 -7.72 -4.76
CA TYR A 195 -15.77 -7.35 -3.35
C TYR A 195 -14.40 -7.40 -2.69
N PHE A 196 -14.20 -6.50 -1.74
CA PHE A 196 -13.09 -6.56 -0.79
C PHE A 196 -13.60 -7.06 0.56
N LEU A 197 -13.02 -8.15 1.05
CA LEU A 197 -13.50 -8.91 2.20
C LEU A 197 -12.46 -8.92 3.32
N ARG A 198 -12.94 -9.03 4.55
CA ARG A 198 -12.15 -9.29 5.76
C ARG A 198 -12.63 -10.57 6.43
N SER A 199 -11.73 -11.49 6.69
CA SER A 199 -11.96 -12.68 7.51
C SER A 199 -10.88 -12.77 8.59
N HIS A 200 -10.91 -13.84 9.39
CA HIS A 200 -9.91 -14.08 10.44
C HIS A 200 -8.49 -14.32 9.89
N ASP A 201 -8.35 -14.86 8.67
CA ASP A 201 -7.08 -15.19 8.02
C ASP A 201 -6.50 -14.07 7.14
N GLY A 202 -7.22 -12.95 7.01
CA GLY A 202 -6.73 -11.75 6.34
C GLY A 202 -7.77 -11.07 5.45
N TYR A 203 -7.26 -10.38 4.43
CA TYR A 203 -8.10 -9.70 3.43
C TYR A 203 -8.11 -10.49 2.12
N HIS A 204 -9.25 -10.44 1.43
CA HIS A 204 -9.47 -11.13 0.16
C HIS A 204 -10.16 -10.19 -0.83
N CYS A 205 -9.89 -10.37 -2.12
CA CYS A 205 -10.48 -9.57 -3.18
C CYS A 205 -10.98 -10.50 -4.29
N GLY A 206 -12.26 -10.43 -4.64
CA GLY A 206 -12.80 -11.35 -5.64
C GLY A 206 -14.30 -11.26 -5.86
N TRP A 207 -14.76 -12.06 -6.83
CA TRP A 207 -16.19 -12.28 -7.03
C TRP A 207 -16.75 -13.17 -5.94
N CYS A 208 -18.00 -12.91 -5.58
CA CYS A 208 -18.66 -13.61 -4.49
C CYS A 208 -19.97 -14.23 -4.94
N GLU A 209 -20.28 -15.39 -4.38
CA GLU A 209 -21.60 -16.03 -4.46
C GLU A 209 -22.09 -16.33 -3.05
N LEU A 210 -23.25 -15.77 -2.69
CA LEU A 210 -23.91 -16.04 -1.42
C LEU A 210 -25.05 -17.02 -1.66
N ASP A 211 -25.00 -18.18 -1.01
CA ASP A 211 -26.07 -19.17 -1.08
C ASP A 211 -27.21 -18.89 -0.08
N GLU A 212 -28.32 -19.59 -0.26
CA GLU A 212 -29.51 -19.50 0.60
C GLU A 212 -29.25 -19.93 2.05
N LYS A 213 -28.20 -20.73 2.29
CA LYS A 213 -27.80 -21.24 3.62
C LYS A 213 -26.85 -20.27 4.34
N GLY A 214 -26.56 -19.11 3.76
CA GLY A 214 -25.71 -18.06 4.34
C GLY A 214 -24.21 -18.33 4.22
N TRP A 215 -23.78 -19.16 3.26
CA TRP A 215 -22.36 -19.32 2.95
C TRP A 215 -21.95 -18.40 1.82
N LEU A 216 -20.88 -17.64 2.06
CA LEU A 216 -20.22 -16.84 1.05
C LEU A 216 -19.07 -17.63 0.41
N THR A 217 -19.09 -17.78 -0.90
CA THR A 217 -18.00 -18.38 -1.67
C THR A 217 -17.26 -17.31 -2.46
N LEU A 218 -15.95 -17.21 -2.28
CA LEU A 218 -15.04 -16.46 -3.14
C LEU A 218 -14.76 -17.28 -4.39
N VAL A 219 -15.19 -16.77 -5.53
CA VAL A 219 -15.14 -17.46 -6.80
C VAL A 219 -13.91 -16.97 -7.58
N PRO A 220 -12.90 -17.82 -7.78
CA PRO A 220 -11.75 -17.46 -8.60
C PRO A 220 -12.17 -17.31 -10.06
N SER A 221 -11.38 -16.55 -10.81
CA SER A 221 -11.46 -16.53 -12.27
C SER A 221 -11.28 -17.93 -12.84
N ALA A 222 -12.03 -18.28 -13.88
CA ALA A 222 -11.87 -19.56 -14.58
C ALA A 222 -10.46 -19.77 -15.14
N LEU A 223 -9.71 -18.68 -15.34
CA LEU A 223 -8.33 -18.69 -15.81
C LEU A 223 -7.30 -18.71 -14.66
N ALA A 224 -7.75 -18.61 -13.41
CA ALA A 224 -6.90 -18.64 -12.24
C ALA A 224 -6.74 -20.06 -11.71
N MET A 225 -5.51 -20.46 -11.38
CA MET A 225 -5.23 -21.66 -10.58
C MET A 225 -5.36 -21.35 -9.08
N ALA A 226 -6.53 -20.86 -8.66
CA ALA A 226 -6.81 -20.54 -7.26
C ALA A 226 -7.97 -21.41 -6.76
N SER A 227 -7.89 -21.86 -5.51
CA SER A 227 -8.98 -22.63 -4.89
C SER A 227 -10.11 -21.71 -4.45
N HIS A 228 -11.34 -22.21 -4.55
CA HIS A 228 -12.50 -21.57 -3.93
C HIS A 228 -12.29 -21.46 -2.42
N ARG A 229 -12.70 -20.33 -1.84
CA ARG A 229 -12.74 -20.13 -0.39
C ARG A 229 -14.17 -19.91 0.05
N ARG A 230 -14.54 -20.42 1.21
CA ARG A 230 -15.92 -20.36 1.68
C ARG A 230 -15.96 -20.03 3.17
N TRP A 231 -16.88 -19.16 3.55
CA TRP A 231 -17.06 -18.68 4.92
C TRP A 231 -18.54 -18.52 5.27
N ARG A 232 -18.87 -18.59 6.56
CA ARG A 232 -20.17 -18.15 7.06
C ARG A 232 -20.30 -16.62 6.96
N TYR A 233 -21.24 -16.17 6.16
CA TYR A 233 -21.44 -14.74 5.90
C TYR A 233 -21.85 -14.00 7.19
N ARG A 234 -21.19 -12.86 7.47
CA ARG A 234 -21.35 -12.04 8.68
C ARG A 234 -20.95 -12.69 10.00
N GLN A 235 -20.39 -13.90 9.96
CA GLN A 235 -19.88 -14.62 11.14
C GLN A 235 -18.37 -14.82 11.04
N GLU A 236 -17.90 -15.30 9.89
CA GLU A 236 -16.48 -15.57 9.61
C GLU A 236 -15.87 -14.58 8.62
N VAL A 237 -16.72 -13.87 7.88
CA VAL A 237 -16.32 -12.90 6.85
C VAL A 237 -17.23 -11.68 6.84
N GLU A 238 -16.62 -10.51 6.66
CA GLU A 238 -17.27 -9.22 6.52
C GLU A 238 -16.92 -8.58 5.17
N VAL A 239 -17.87 -7.82 4.61
CA VAL A 239 -17.65 -7.03 3.40
C VAL A 239 -17.10 -5.66 3.81
N VAL A 240 -15.88 -5.37 3.38
CA VAL A 240 -15.28 -4.04 3.57
C VAL A 240 -15.90 -3.05 2.59
N GLY A 241 -16.10 -3.48 1.34
CA GLY A 241 -16.74 -2.68 0.31
C GLY A 241 -16.73 -3.35 -1.06
N VAL A 242 -17.23 -2.62 -2.06
CA VAL A 242 -17.17 -3.00 -3.47
C VAL A 242 -16.01 -2.27 -4.14
N VAL A 243 -15.22 -2.97 -4.93
CA VAL A 243 -14.13 -2.38 -5.72
C VAL A 243 -14.73 -1.61 -6.90
N ASN A 244 -14.45 -0.32 -6.99
CA ASN A 244 -14.94 0.56 -8.07
C ASN A 244 -13.85 0.87 -9.10
N ARG A 245 -12.57 0.84 -8.73
CA ARG A 245 -11.42 1.07 -9.61
C ARG A 245 -10.29 0.11 -9.30
N VAL A 246 -9.59 -0.31 -10.35
CA VAL A 246 -8.39 -1.13 -10.28
C VAL A 246 -7.27 -0.38 -11.01
N LEU A 247 -6.16 -0.17 -10.34
CA LEU A 247 -4.93 0.32 -10.94
C LEU A 247 -3.95 -0.84 -11.00
N THR A 248 -3.58 -1.24 -12.21
CA THR A 248 -2.66 -2.36 -12.45
C THR A 248 -1.57 -2.00 -13.44
N ARG A 249 -0.38 -2.56 -13.25
CA ARG A 249 0.73 -2.37 -14.17
C ARG A 249 0.53 -3.32 -15.34
N LEU A 250 0.35 -2.76 -16.53
CA LEU A 250 0.37 -3.57 -17.75
C LEU A 250 1.81 -3.98 -18.03
N GLY A 251 2.03 -5.28 -18.20
CA GLY A 251 3.31 -5.81 -18.62
C GLY A 251 3.51 -5.52 -20.11
N PHE A 252 4.46 -4.66 -20.44
CA PHE A 252 5.05 -4.67 -21.78
C PHE A 252 6.25 -5.61 -21.76
N PRO A 253 6.46 -6.44 -22.79
CA PRO A 253 7.65 -7.29 -22.87
C PRO A 253 8.90 -6.39 -22.77
N LYS A 254 9.72 -6.63 -21.74
CA LYS A 254 11.03 -6.01 -21.59
C LYS A 254 11.92 -6.57 -22.71
N GLY A 255 11.91 -5.92 -23.88
CA GLY A 255 12.65 -6.42 -25.05
C GLY A 255 12.49 -5.61 -26.34
N LEU A 256 11.46 -4.78 -26.50
CA LEU A 256 11.35 -3.87 -27.65
C LEU A 256 12.14 -2.57 -27.41
N GLY A 257 13.39 -2.71 -26.97
CA GLY A 257 14.37 -1.67 -27.20
C GLY A 257 14.66 -1.66 -28.68
N VAL A 258 14.07 -0.73 -29.42
CA VAL A 258 14.54 -0.37 -30.75
C VAL A 258 16.02 -0.02 -30.57
N GLN A 259 16.91 -0.94 -30.91
CA GLN A 259 18.29 -0.61 -31.17
C GLN A 259 18.26 0.31 -32.39
N SER A 260 18.15 1.61 -32.16
CA SER A 260 18.58 2.60 -33.12
C SER A 260 20.09 2.44 -33.27
N ARG A 261 20.50 1.46 -34.11
CA ARG A 261 21.80 1.48 -34.75
C ARG A 261 21.82 2.72 -35.63
N VAL A 262 22.22 3.84 -35.05
CA VAL A 262 22.76 4.96 -35.81
C VAL A 262 24.08 4.45 -36.39
N GLY A 263 24.02 3.92 -37.61
CA GLY A 263 25.20 3.62 -38.39
C GLY A 263 26.00 4.89 -38.57
N ARG A 264 27.24 4.90 -38.06
CA ARG A 264 28.27 5.81 -38.56
C ARG A 264 28.52 5.45 -40.01
N LEU A 265 28.17 6.35 -40.91
CA LEU A 265 28.81 6.41 -42.22
C LEU A 265 30.20 7.02 -42.00
N GLN A 266 31.24 6.25 -42.33
CA GLN A 266 32.52 6.78 -42.76
C GLN A 266 32.43 7.10 -44.26
#